data_AF-O27070-F1
#
_entry.id   AF-O27070-F1
#
_cell.length_a   1.000
_cell.length_b   1.000
_cell.length_c   1.000
_cell.angle_alpha   90.00
_cell.angle_beta   90.00
_cell.angle_gamma   90.00
#
_symmetry.space_group_name_H-M   'P 1'
#
loop_
_entity.id
_entity.type
_entity.pdbx_description
1 polymer ?
#
loop_
_entity_poly.entity_id
_entity_poly.type
_entity_poly.pdbx_seq_one_letter_code
_entity_poly.pdbx_strand_id
1 'polypeptide(L)'
;MVGVGRIFRSYLDGEIESDDDVAVAFNPDTLEPLSDSLVSIEFNLKRALMRGVIREDDFRELMNTAKNLFYPLRNYRRILHESGIPDDTKESLRSFLESEGRDLKREDALEVIRHIKKLASTG
;
A
#
# COMPACT_ATOMS: atom_id res chain seq x y z
N MET A 1 -3.43 14.10 -20.88
CA MET A 1 -3.13 14.12 -19.43
C MET A 1 -1.64 13.84 -19.24
N VAL A 2 -0.98 14.44 -18.23
CA VAL A 2 0.40 14.11 -17.82
C VAL A 2 0.30 13.38 -16.49
N GLY A 3 0.73 12.12 -16.43
CA GLY A 3 0.74 11.36 -15.17
C GLY A 3 2.11 11.33 -14.51
N VAL A 4 2.12 11.27 -13.18
CA VAL A 4 3.31 11.41 -12.32
C VAL A 4 3.19 10.40 -11.18
N GLY A 5 4.32 9.90 -10.69
CA GLY A 5 4.35 8.92 -9.59
C GLY A 5 4.37 7.46 -10.03
N ARG A 6 4.46 6.56 -9.05
CA ARG A 6 4.61 5.12 -9.29
C ARG A 6 3.26 4.45 -9.56
N ILE A 7 2.19 4.88 -8.90
CA ILE A 7 0.84 4.33 -9.11
C ILE A 7 0.37 4.56 -10.56
N PHE A 8 0.61 5.76 -11.10
CA PHE A 8 0.28 6.06 -12.51
C PHE A 8 1.03 5.16 -13.50
N ARG A 9 2.32 4.89 -13.24
CA ARG A 9 3.13 3.98 -14.06
C ARG A 9 2.60 2.54 -14.01
N SER A 10 2.25 2.05 -12.82
CA SER A 10 1.65 0.72 -12.67
C SER A 10 0.27 0.58 -13.36
N TYR A 11 -0.53 1.66 -13.47
CA TYR A 11 -1.73 1.66 -14.33
C TYR A 11 -1.39 1.60 -15.83
N LEU A 12 -0.37 2.32 -16.28
CA LEU A 12 0.07 2.29 -17.68
C LEU A 12 0.64 0.93 -18.08
N ASP A 13 1.36 0.28 -17.17
CA ASP A 13 2.00 -1.00 -17.39
C ASP A 13 1.04 -2.20 -17.19
N GLY A 14 -0.24 -1.94 -16.83
CA GLY A 14 -1.26 -2.97 -16.63
C GLY A 14 -1.10 -3.78 -15.35
N GLU A 15 -0.26 -3.34 -14.40
CA GLU A 15 -0.09 -3.98 -13.10
C GLU A 15 -1.29 -3.70 -12.17
N ILE A 16 -1.99 -2.59 -12.40
CA ILE A 16 -3.22 -2.19 -11.71
C ILE A 16 -4.30 -2.03 -12.76
N GLU A 17 -5.32 -2.89 -12.72
CA GLU A 17 -6.43 -2.87 -13.69
C GLU A 17 -7.78 -2.54 -13.02
N SER A 18 -7.86 -2.62 -11.70
CA SER A 18 -9.11 -2.42 -10.95
C SER A 18 -9.07 -1.15 -10.10
N ASP A 19 -10.17 -0.39 -10.10
CA ASP A 19 -10.34 0.76 -9.20
C ASP A 19 -10.31 0.35 -7.71
N ASP A 20 -10.61 -0.92 -7.41
CA ASP A 20 -10.52 -1.49 -6.07
C ASP A 20 -9.09 -1.60 -5.53
N ASP A 21 -8.09 -1.60 -6.41
CA ASP A 21 -6.68 -1.70 -6.03
C ASP A 21 -6.18 -0.39 -5.40
N VAL A 22 -6.83 0.71 -5.74
CA VAL A 22 -6.54 2.06 -5.21
C VAL A 22 -7.61 2.59 -4.24
N ALA A 23 -8.76 1.93 -4.13
CA ALA A 23 -9.84 2.30 -3.23
C ALA A 23 -9.42 2.29 -1.75
N VAL A 24 -9.90 3.27 -0.99
CA VAL A 24 -9.74 3.40 0.47
C VAL A 24 -11.05 3.90 1.06
N ALA A 25 -11.53 3.24 2.11
CA ALA A 25 -12.63 3.72 2.93
C ALA A 25 -12.15 4.68 4.02
N PHE A 26 -12.96 5.68 4.32
CA PHE A 26 -12.70 6.69 5.34
C PHE A 26 -13.85 6.73 6.37
N ASN A 27 -13.52 7.09 7.60
CA ASN A 27 -14.52 7.48 8.58
C ASN A 27 -15.21 8.77 8.10
N PRO A 28 -16.55 8.82 8.00
CA PRO A 28 -17.25 9.98 7.47
C PRO A 28 -17.14 11.23 8.36
N ASP A 29 -16.90 11.06 9.65
CA ASP A 29 -16.84 12.15 10.64
C ASP A 29 -15.41 12.63 10.87
N THR A 30 -14.45 11.71 10.99
CA THR A 30 -13.03 12.05 11.26
C THR A 30 -12.18 12.18 10.01
N LEU A 31 -12.65 11.69 8.86
CA LEU A 31 -11.91 11.58 7.60
C LEU A 31 -10.62 10.74 7.71
N GLU A 32 -10.49 9.93 8.76
CA GLU A 32 -9.37 9.02 8.93
C GLU A 32 -9.54 7.77 8.05
N PRO A 33 -8.45 7.25 7.45
CA PRO A 33 -8.52 6.04 6.63
C PRO A 33 -8.82 4.81 7.51
N LEU A 34 -9.81 4.01 7.09
CA LEU A 34 -10.19 2.75 7.73
C LEU A 34 -9.52 1.53 7.07
N SER A 35 -8.94 1.73 5.89
CA SER A 35 -8.31 0.71 5.06
C SER A 35 -7.12 1.29 4.31
N ASP A 36 -6.26 0.41 3.82
CA ASP A 36 -5.17 0.72 2.92
C ASP A 36 -5.50 0.22 1.51
N SER A 37 -5.06 0.96 0.49
CA SER A 37 -5.14 0.50 -0.88
C SER A 37 -4.23 -0.72 -1.10
N LEU A 38 -4.63 -1.63 -1.99
CA LEU A 38 -3.89 -2.85 -2.25
C LEU A 38 -2.45 -2.55 -2.71
N VAL A 39 -2.27 -1.51 -3.52
CA VAL A 39 -0.95 -1.06 -4.00
C VAL A 39 -0.03 -0.60 -2.85
N SER A 40 -0.59 0.02 -1.82
CA SER A 40 0.17 0.47 -0.64
C SER A 40 0.58 -0.71 0.23
N ILE A 41 -0.33 -1.68 0.39
CA ILE A 41 -0.06 -2.94 1.09
C ILE A 41 1.04 -3.72 0.38
N GLU A 42 0.89 -3.94 -0.93
CA GLU A 42 1.86 -4.67 -1.73
C GLU A 42 3.24 -4.02 -1.65
N PHE A 43 3.31 -2.69 -1.74
CA PHE A 43 4.57 -1.96 -1.63
C PHE A 43 5.28 -2.22 -0.29
N ASN A 44 4.55 -2.11 0.83
CA ASN A 44 5.15 -2.35 2.15
C ASN A 44 5.50 -3.82 2.37
N LEU A 45 4.69 -4.76 1.87
CA LEU A 45 5.00 -6.19 1.94
C LEU A 45 6.24 -6.55 1.08
N LYS A 46 6.39 -5.97 -0.12
CA LYS A 46 7.61 -6.11 -0.94
C LYS A 46 8.85 -5.59 -0.20
N ARG A 47 8.72 -4.50 0.55
CA ARG A 47 9.82 -3.98 1.38
C ARG A 47 10.16 -4.91 2.54
N ALA A 48 9.15 -5.45 3.23
CA ALA A 48 9.35 -6.43 4.29
C ALA A 48 10.07 -7.68 3.76
N LEU A 49 9.70 -8.16 2.56
CA LEU A 49 10.36 -9.26 1.87
C LEU A 49 11.83 -8.95 1.56
N MET A 50 12.11 -7.78 0.95
CA MET A 50 13.49 -7.36 0.64
C MET A 50 14.37 -7.20 1.89
N ARG A 51 13.77 -6.86 3.04
CA ARG A 51 14.46 -6.75 4.33
C ARG A 51 14.56 -8.08 5.09
N GLY A 52 13.99 -9.16 4.55
CA GLY A 52 13.98 -10.48 5.18
C GLY A 52 13.10 -10.60 6.41
N VAL A 53 12.15 -9.67 6.60
CA VAL A 53 11.16 -9.72 7.70
C VAL A 53 10.13 -10.81 7.47
N ILE A 54 9.81 -11.07 6.20
CA ILE A 54 8.90 -12.13 5.75
C ILE A 54 9.56 -12.90 4.61
N ARG A 55 9.11 -14.14 4.37
CA ARG A 55 9.54 -14.97 3.24
C ARG A 55 8.59 -14.84 2.05
N GLU A 56 8.98 -15.42 0.91
CA GLU A 56 8.15 -15.38 -0.30
C GLU A 56 6.79 -16.05 -0.13
N ASP A 57 6.73 -17.15 0.63
CA ASP A 57 5.47 -17.84 0.92
C ASP A 57 4.54 -16.96 1.77
N ASP A 58 5.09 -16.28 2.79
CA ASP A 58 4.34 -15.34 3.62
C ASP A 58 3.83 -14.16 2.80
N PHE A 59 4.66 -13.63 1.89
CA PHE A 59 4.26 -12.54 0.98
C PHE A 59 3.09 -12.97 0.09
N ARG A 60 3.16 -14.17 -0.50
CA ARG A 60 2.09 -14.71 -1.36
C ARG A 60 0.80 -14.90 -0.58
N GLU A 61 0.88 -15.47 0.62
CA GLU A 61 -0.28 -15.65 1.51
C GLU A 61 -0.90 -14.30 1.89
N LEU A 62 -0.11 -13.36 2.39
CA LEU A 62 -0.58 -12.03 2.80
C LEU A 62 -1.23 -11.26 1.64
N MET A 63 -0.65 -11.34 0.44
CA MET A 63 -1.24 -10.71 -0.75
C MET A 63 -2.54 -11.38 -1.17
N ASN A 64 -2.64 -12.71 -1.08
CA ASN A 64 -3.87 -13.43 -1.36
C ASN A 64 -4.97 -13.06 -0.34
N THR A 65 -4.63 -13.03 0.96
CA THR A 65 -5.56 -12.57 2.00
C THR A 65 -6.02 -11.14 1.73
N ALA A 66 -5.09 -10.21 1.44
CA ALA A 66 -5.43 -8.81 1.17
C ALA A 66 -6.35 -8.62 -0.05
N LYS A 67 -6.15 -9.41 -1.12
CA LYS A 67 -6.98 -9.38 -2.33
C LYS A 67 -8.39 -9.90 -2.08
N ASN A 68 -8.55 -10.91 -1.24
CA ASN A 68 -9.85 -11.51 -0.93
C ASN A 68 -10.67 -10.69 0.09
N LEU A 69 -10.05 -9.70 0.74
CA LEU A 69 -10.74 -8.77 1.62
C LEU A 69 -11.49 -7.69 0.83
N PHE A 70 -12.74 -7.46 1.20
CA PHE A 70 -13.51 -6.29 0.76
C PHE A 70 -12.77 -5.01 1.19
N TYR A 71 -12.55 -4.09 0.24
CA TYR A 71 -11.61 -2.97 0.41
C TYR A 71 -11.81 -2.13 1.69
N PRO A 72 -13.04 -1.85 2.20
CA PRO A 72 -13.21 -1.07 3.43
C PRO A 72 -12.66 -1.74 4.69
N LEU A 73 -12.48 -3.06 4.64
CA LEU A 73 -11.95 -3.87 5.74
C LEU A 73 -10.45 -4.17 5.56
N ARG A 74 -9.86 -3.78 4.43
CA ARG A 74 -8.49 -4.11 4.05
C ARG A 74 -7.50 -3.26 4.83
N ASN A 75 -7.09 -3.74 6.01
CA ASN A 75 -6.03 -3.15 6.82
C ASN A 75 -5.10 -4.24 7.36
N TYR A 76 -3.86 -3.88 7.71
CA TYR A 76 -2.85 -4.85 8.17
C TYR A 76 -3.31 -5.69 9.35
N ARG A 77 -4.07 -5.12 10.28
CA ARG A 77 -4.59 -5.87 11.45
C ARG A 77 -5.47 -7.03 11.00
N ARG A 78 -6.39 -6.80 10.06
CA ARG A 78 -7.28 -7.85 9.54
C ARG A 78 -6.52 -8.83 8.65
N ILE A 79 -5.62 -8.34 7.80
CA ILE A 79 -4.80 -9.19 6.93
C ILE A 79 -3.96 -10.17 7.77
N LEU A 80 -3.26 -9.67 8.80
CA LEU A 80 -2.47 -10.51 9.71
C LEU A 80 -3.34 -11.52 10.47
N HIS A 81 -4.53 -11.10 10.91
CA HIS A 81 -5.47 -11.98 11.62
C HIS A 81 -6.00 -13.11 10.72
N GLU A 82 -6.34 -12.82 9.47
CA GLU A 82 -6.91 -13.80 8.54
C GLU A 82 -5.86 -14.63 7.80
N SER A 83 -4.59 -14.22 7.81
CA SER A 83 -3.48 -14.96 7.22
C SER A 83 -3.05 -16.18 8.05
N GLY A 84 -2.68 -17.26 7.35
CA GLY A 84 -2.15 -18.49 7.95
C GLY A 84 -0.67 -18.45 8.34
N ILE A 85 0.00 -17.29 8.30
CA ILE A 85 1.43 -17.19 8.58
C ILE A 85 1.76 -17.39 10.07
N PRO A 86 2.99 -17.76 10.44
CA PRO A 86 3.41 -17.92 11.84
C PRO A 86 3.29 -16.64 12.68
N ASP A 87 2.93 -16.77 13.95
CA ASP A 87 2.68 -15.62 14.85
C ASP A 87 3.93 -14.77 15.13
N ASP A 88 5.11 -15.39 15.20
CA ASP A 88 6.40 -14.69 15.31
C ASP A 88 6.69 -13.81 14.07
N THR A 89 6.29 -14.28 12.90
CA THR A 89 6.38 -13.54 11.64
C THR A 89 5.36 -12.40 11.61
N LYS A 90 4.15 -12.61 12.14
CA LYS A 90 3.14 -11.54 12.30
C LYS A 90 3.64 -10.42 13.19
N GLU A 91 4.28 -10.75 14.31
CA GLU A 91 4.84 -9.77 15.24
C GLU A 91 6.02 -9.00 14.63
N SER A 92 6.91 -9.70 13.93
CA SER A 92 8.03 -9.09 13.21
C SER A 92 7.54 -8.12 12.12
N LEU A 93 6.54 -8.53 11.34
CA LEU A 93 5.95 -7.68 10.30
C LEU A 93 5.23 -6.47 10.90
N ARG A 94 4.49 -6.63 12.01
CA ARG A 94 3.85 -5.51 12.71
C ARG A 94 4.88 -4.48 13.16
N SER A 95 5.95 -4.93 13.80
CA SER A 95 7.04 -4.07 14.26
C SER A 95 7.71 -3.33 13.10
N PHE A 96 7.89 -4.00 11.97
CA PHE A 96 8.40 -3.38 10.74
C PHE A 96 7.45 -2.33 10.18
N LEU A 97 6.15 -2.58 10.15
CA LEU A 97 5.16 -1.62 9.64
C LEU A 97 5.04 -0.38 10.54
N GLU A 98 5.16 -0.54 11.86
CA GLU A 98 5.12 0.57 12.81
C GLU A 98 6.39 1.45 12.74
N SER A 99 7.56 0.85 12.52
CA SER A 99 8.85 1.57 12.48
C SER A 99 9.24 2.08 11.09
N GLU A 100 8.95 1.31 10.05
CA GLU A 100 9.41 1.55 8.68
C GLU A 100 8.27 1.62 7.65
N GLY A 101 7.00 1.49 8.05
CA GLY A 101 5.86 1.59 7.12
C GLY A 101 5.86 2.91 6.34
N ARG A 102 5.64 2.84 5.02
CA ARG A 102 5.63 4.02 4.15
C ARG A 102 4.26 4.25 3.53
N ASP A 103 3.89 5.52 3.44
CA ASP A 103 2.68 5.99 2.77
C ASP A 103 3.02 6.37 1.32
N LEU A 104 2.85 5.40 0.42
CA LEU A 104 3.14 5.55 -1.01
C LEU A 104 2.29 6.65 -1.66
N LYS A 105 1.02 6.81 -1.23
CA LYS A 105 0.13 7.83 -1.78
C LYS A 105 0.60 9.23 -1.41
N ARG A 106 1.06 9.42 -0.17
CA ARG A 106 1.67 10.67 0.26
C ARG A 106 2.95 10.98 -0.52
N GLU A 107 3.78 9.97 -0.79
CA GLU A 107 5.01 10.15 -1.56
C GLU A 107 4.75 10.55 -3.01
N ASP A 108 3.83 9.86 -3.69
CA ASP A 108 3.41 10.19 -5.06
C ASP A 108 2.78 11.61 -5.11
N ALA A 109 1.93 11.97 -4.14
CA ALA A 109 1.34 13.31 -4.05
C ALA A 109 2.41 14.41 -3.86
N LEU A 110 3.44 14.14 -3.06
CA LEU A 110 4.57 15.06 -2.91
C LEU A 110 5.39 15.19 -4.20
N GLU A 111 5.54 14.11 -4.98
CA GLU A 111 6.20 14.16 -6.30
C GLU A 111 5.42 15.05 -7.28
N VAL A 112 4.09 14.95 -7.28
CA VAL A 112 3.20 15.83 -8.08
C VAL A 112 3.39 17.29 -7.70
N ILE A 113 3.35 17.63 -6.40
CA ILE A 113 3.53 19.02 -5.93
C ILE A 113 4.90 19.57 -6.37
N ARG A 114 5.97 18.77 -6.26
CA ARG A 114 7.31 19.18 -6.72
C ARG A 114 7.34 19.41 -8.23
N HIS A 115 6.67 18.55 -9.00
CA HIS A 115 6.58 18.68 -10.46
C HIS A 115 5.85 19.96 -10.86
N ILE A 116 4.70 20.24 -10.26
CA ILE A 116 3.94 21.49 -10.48
C ILE A 116 4.79 22.71 -10.12
N LYS A 117 5.50 22.67 -8.97
CA LYS A 117 6.38 23.77 -8.56
C LYS A 117 7.46 24.05 -9.61
N LYS A 118 8.08 23.01 -10.19
CA LYS A 118 9.06 23.19 -11.29
C LYS A 118 8.42 23.84 -12.51
N LEU A 119 7.25 23.36 -12.94
CA LEU A 119 6.52 23.94 -14.08
C LEU A 119 6.17 25.42 -13.85
N ALA A 120 5.67 25.77 -12.66
CA ALA A 120 5.33 27.14 -12.30
C ALA A 120 6.55 28.07 -12.13
N SER A 121 7.75 27.51 -11.90
CA SER A 121 9.00 28.28 -11.78
C SER A 121 9.72 28.47 -13.14
N THR A 122 9.23 27.82 -14.19
CA THR A 122 9.81 27.85 -15.55
C THR A 122 8.89 28.60 -16.54
N GLY A 123 7.87 29.30 -16.02
CA GLY A 123 6.92 30.12 -16.78
C GLY A 123 7.05 31.60 -16.47
#